data_AF-A0A2M8P9Y8-F1
#
_entry.id   AF-A0A2M8P9Y8-F1
#
_cell.length_a   1.000
_cell.length_b   1.000
_cell.length_c   1.000
_cell.angle_alpha   90.00
_cell.angle_beta   90.00
_cell.angle_gamma   90.00
#
_symmetry.space_group_name_H-M   'P 1'
#
loop_
_entity.id
_entity.type
_entity.pdbx_description
1 polymer ?
#
loop_
_entity_poly.entity_id
_entity_poly.type
_entity_poly.pdbx_seq_one_letter_code
_entity_poly.pdbx_strand_id
1 'polypeptide(L)'
;AEQGRTIRPNVVTRLDQPLDLAFVEGALAEGWQLRVQPTLHLLTDAEIFGWRRPEPRRQPVQRAISPEAHFADLQPNDYVVHGDYGVARFLGLHKMALDGAQREYLALQFSGTDMLYVPIHQADRVSRYVGADDQPPTLTRLGSSEWQTRKEAARRAAEETAREMLELYAKRAAARSHAFSPDTAWQAELEASFPYIETEDQLRALAEVKADMERPTPMDRLLCGDVGFGKTEVALRAAFKAVMDGKQVALLVPTTVLA
;
A
#
# COMPACT_ATOMS: atom_id res chain seq x y z
N ALA A 1 25.73 -15.27 -32.13
CA ALA A 1 26.29 -15.76 -30.86
C ALA A 1 27.65 -15.08 -30.68
N GLU A 2 27.65 -13.84 -30.18
CA GLU A 2 28.88 -13.12 -29.87
C GLU A 2 29.10 -13.16 -28.35
N GLN A 3 30.33 -13.45 -27.98
CA GLN A 3 30.75 -13.92 -26.65
C GLN A 3 30.85 -12.75 -25.64
N GLY A 4 29.76 -12.02 -25.42
CA GLY A 4 29.70 -11.02 -24.37
C GLY A 4 29.67 -11.70 -22.99
N ARG A 5 30.68 -11.47 -22.15
CA ARG A 5 30.62 -11.83 -20.73
C ARG A 5 29.98 -10.69 -19.95
N THR A 6 28.93 -10.98 -19.21
CA THR A 6 28.32 -10.05 -18.24
C THR A 6 29.06 -10.16 -16.91
N ILE A 7 29.62 -9.06 -16.42
CA ILE A 7 30.34 -8.99 -15.16
C ILE A 7 29.50 -8.15 -14.17
N ARG A 8 29.27 -8.68 -12.96
CA ARG A 8 28.59 -8.00 -11.85
C ARG A 8 29.54 -7.73 -10.67
N PRO A 9 30.47 -6.76 -10.73
CA PRO A 9 31.34 -6.49 -9.61
C PRO A 9 30.96 -5.17 -8.91
N ASN A 10 31.06 -5.15 -7.58
CA ASN A 10 30.94 -3.90 -6.81
C ASN A 10 32.10 -2.93 -7.10
N VAL A 11 33.22 -3.42 -7.63
CA VAL A 11 34.37 -2.62 -8.14
C VAL A 11 35.04 -3.40 -9.28
N VAL A 12 35.08 -2.86 -10.50
CA VAL A 12 35.95 -3.39 -11.58
C VAL A 12 37.34 -2.79 -11.41
N THR A 13 38.32 -3.56 -10.92
CA THR A 13 39.70 -3.07 -10.80
C THR A 13 40.60 -3.46 -11.97
N ARG A 14 40.22 -4.49 -12.75
CA ARG A 14 40.95 -4.97 -13.94
C ARG A 14 39.98 -5.60 -14.94
N LEU A 15 40.27 -5.38 -16.23
CA LEU A 15 39.64 -6.09 -17.36
C LEU A 15 40.68 -7.11 -17.84
N ASP A 16 40.43 -8.39 -17.60
CA ASP A 16 41.47 -9.42 -17.69
C ASP A 16 41.82 -9.87 -19.13
N GLN A 17 41.33 -9.16 -20.16
CA GLN A 17 41.73 -9.27 -21.58
C GLN A 17 41.02 -8.19 -22.43
N PRO A 18 41.58 -7.79 -23.59
CA PRO A 18 40.81 -7.04 -24.58
C PRO A 18 39.75 -7.95 -25.18
N LEU A 19 38.56 -7.94 -24.60
CA LEU A 19 37.35 -8.45 -25.23
C LEU A 19 36.82 -7.34 -26.14
N ASP A 20 36.50 -7.64 -27.39
CA ASP A 20 35.94 -6.67 -28.33
C ASP A 20 34.63 -6.03 -27.81
N LEU A 21 33.92 -6.72 -26.90
CA LEU A 21 32.73 -6.22 -26.22
C LEU A 21 32.56 -6.86 -24.83
N ALA A 22 32.39 -6.05 -23.78
CA ALA A 22 32.12 -6.51 -22.42
C ALA A 22 30.90 -5.77 -21.84
N PHE A 23 30.00 -6.52 -21.18
CA PHE A 23 28.84 -5.96 -20.49
C PHE A 23 29.12 -5.88 -18.99
N VAL A 24 29.02 -4.69 -18.42
CA VAL A 24 29.23 -4.44 -16.99
C VAL A 24 27.93 -3.93 -16.39
N GLU A 25 27.43 -4.59 -15.34
CA GLU A 25 26.23 -4.15 -14.63
C GLU A 25 26.63 -3.13 -13.56
N GLY A 26 26.25 -1.86 -13.76
CA GLY A 26 26.57 -0.75 -12.86
C GLY A 26 25.84 0.54 -13.27
N ALA A 27 25.92 1.57 -12.45
CA ALA A 27 25.35 2.88 -12.73
C ALA A 27 26.46 3.92 -12.96
N LEU A 28 26.45 4.57 -14.12
CA LEU A 28 27.34 5.68 -14.48
C LEU A 28 26.49 6.79 -15.10
N ALA A 29 26.91 8.05 -14.90
CA ALA A 29 26.15 9.20 -15.39
C ALA A 29 26.30 9.40 -16.91
N GLU A 30 27.48 9.08 -17.45
CA GLU A 30 27.84 9.22 -18.86
C GLU A 30 28.94 8.20 -19.20
N GLY A 31 29.01 7.87 -20.47
CA GLY A 31 30.10 7.12 -21.06
C GLY A 31 31.37 7.97 -21.20
N TRP A 32 32.50 7.31 -21.45
CA TRP A 32 33.77 7.98 -21.68
C TRP A 32 34.64 7.22 -22.66
N GLN A 33 35.59 7.93 -23.27
CA GLN A 33 36.60 7.36 -24.14
C GLN A 33 37.99 7.61 -23.56
N LEU A 34 38.73 6.53 -23.29
CA LEU A 34 40.12 6.60 -22.89
C LEU A 34 41.01 6.32 -24.11
N ARG A 35 41.72 7.36 -24.56
CA ARG A 35 42.61 7.33 -25.73
C ARG A 35 43.98 6.72 -25.37
N VAL A 36 43.99 5.44 -25.06
CA VAL A 36 45.21 4.61 -24.93
C VAL A 36 45.29 3.64 -26.12
N GLN A 37 46.37 2.87 -26.26
CA GLN A 37 46.43 1.78 -27.25
C GLN A 37 46.30 0.43 -26.54
N PRO A 38 45.21 -0.34 -26.76
CA PRO A 38 44.04 -0.04 -27.61
C PRO A 38 43.08 0.98 -26.97
N THR A 39 42.35 1.74 -27.79
CA THR A 39 41.38 2.73 -27.30
C THR A 39 40.24 2.03 -26.56
N LEU A 40 39.91 2.50 -25.37
CA LEU A 40 38.82 1.94 -24.58
C LEU A 40 37.61 2.88 -24.64
N HIS A 41 36.46 2.32 -24.99
CA HIS A 41 35.16 3.00 -24.99
C HIS A 41 34.28 2.41 -23.89
N LEU A 42 33.74 3.25 -23.02
CA LEU A 42 32.67 2.90 -22.10
C LEU A 42 31.42 3.62 -22.58
N LEU A 43 30.39 2.85 -22.95
CA LEU A 43 29.08 3.35 -23.34
C LEU A 43 28.08 2.95 -22.26
N THR A 44 27.23 3.88 -21.84
CA THR A 44 26.12 3.65 -20.92
C THR A 44 24.78 3.65 -21.66
N ASP A 45 23.70 3.38 -20.94
CA ASP A 45 22.33 3.51 -21.48
C ASP A 45 22.05 4.92 -22.03
N ALA A 46 22.74 5.95 -21.52
CA ALA A 46 22.57 7.33 -21.97
C ALA A 46 23.04 7.54 -23.42
N GLU A 47 24.18 6.97 -23.82
CA GLU A 47 24.70 7.10 -25.19
C GLU A 47 23.96 6.20 -26.18
N ILE A 48 23.42 5.07 -25.72
CA ILE A 48 22.75 4.09 -26.58
C ILE A 48 21.29 4.45 -26.79
N PHE A 49 20.58 4.83 -25.73
CA PHE A 49 19.14 5.04 -25.76
C PHE A 49 18.74 6.50 -25.63
N GLY A 50 19.59 7.36 -25.07
CA GLY A 50 19.31 8.79 -24.84
C GLY A 50 18.72 9.14 -23.47
N TRP A 51 18.73 8.20 -22.51
CA TRP A 51 18.09 8.35 -21.19
C TRP A 51 18.99 7.78 -20.10
N ARG A 52 18.96 8.39 -18.90
CA ARG A 52 19.74 7.96 -17.73
C ARG A 52 18.87 7.20 -16.75
N ARG A 53 19.28 6.00 -16.32
CA ARG A 53 18.64 5.29 -15.19
C ARG A 53 18.97 6.02 -13.87
N PRO A 54 17.96 6.45 -13.08
CA PRO A 54 18.19 7.01 -11.75
C PRO A 54 18.82 5.96 -10.83
N GLU A 55 19.76 6.36 -9.97
CA GLU A 55 20.32 5.43 -8.99
C GLU A 55 19.23 4.97 -7.99
N PRO A 56 19.15 3.66 -7.67
CA PRO A 56 18.21 3.17 -6.68
C PRO A 56 18.55 3.73 -5.30
N ARG A 57 17.73 4.66 -4.81
CA ARG A 57 17.80 5.13 -3.42
C ARG A 57 17.32 4.02 -2.50
N ARG A 58 18.17 3.58 -1.57
CA ARG A 58 17.77 2.67 -0.49
C ARG A 58 16.66 3.34 0.33
N GLN A 59 15.48 2.74 0.34
CA GLN A 59 14.40 3.18 1.22
C GLN A 59 14.72 2.75 2.67
N PRO A 60 14.49 3.63 3.67
CA PRO A 60 14.54 3.22 5.06
C PRO A 60 13.41 2.21 5.34
N VAL A 61 13.78 1.07 5.93
CA VAL A 61 12.82 0.04 6.35
C VAL A 61 11.93 0.62 7.45
N GLN A 62 10.62 0.72 7.20
CA GLN A 62 9.67 1.09 8.26
C GLN A 62 9.57 -0.07 9.27
N ARG A 63 9.85 0.25 10.53
CA ARG A 63 9.69 -0.69 11.65
C ARG A 63 8.21 -0.85 11.97
N ALA A 64 7.79 -2.09 12.20
CA ALA A 64 6.45 -2.41 12.66
C ALA A 64 6.13 -1.65 13.95
N ILE A 65 5.01 -0.93 13.95
CA ILE A 65 4.51 -0.18 15.11
C ILE A 65 3.93 -1.20 16.10
N SER A 66 4.36 -1.14 17.36
CA SER A 66 3.85 -1.99 18.43
C SER A 66 2.41 -1.60 18.82
N PRO A 67 1.53 -2.54 19.16
CA PRO A 67 0.14 -2.28 19.56
C PRO A 67 -0.02 -1.28 20.73
N GLU A 68 1.00 -1.17 21.58
CA GLU A 68 1.08 -0.23 22.71
C GLU A 68 1.06 1.25 22.25
N ALA A 69 1.40 1.53 21.00
CA ALA A 69 1.32 2.88 20.41
C ALA A 69 -0.14 3.36 20.26
N HIS A 70 -1.14 2.46 20.25
CA HIS A 70 -2.54 2.84 20.05
C HIS A 70 -3.14 3.66 21.20
N PHE A 71 -2.55 3.61 22.40
CA PHE A 71 -3.01 4.34 23.58
C PHE A 71 -2.02 5.39 24.09
N ALA A 72 -0.79 5.42 23.58
CA ALA A 72 0.22 6.42 23.93
C ALA A 72 -0.19 7.85 23.55
N ASP A 73 -1.15 7.99 22.63
CA ASP A 73 -1.59 9.25 22.06
C ASP A 73 -2.90 9.81 22.64
N LEU A 74 -3.58 9.10 23.56
CA LEU A 74 -4.84 9.59 24.13
C LEU A 74 -4.59 10.77 25.09
N GLN A 75 -5.12 11.94 24.74
CA GLN A 75 -5.05 13.13 25.56
C GLN A 75 -6.37 13.39 26.29
N PRO A 76 -6.34 14.01 27.49
CA PRO A 76 -7.55 14.49 28.12
C PRO A 76 -8.36 15.37 27.16
N ASN A 77 -9.66 15.13 27.12
CA ASN A 77 -10.67 15.66 26.21
C ASN A 77 -10.79 15.00 24.83
N ASP A 78 -9.98 13.99 24.51
CA ASP A 78 -10.21 13.17 23.32
C ASP A 78 -11.55 12.42 23.40
N TYR A 79 -12.21 12.29 22.25
CA TYR A 79 -13.38 11.43 22.12
C TYR A 79 -12.96 9.97 22.01
N VAL A 80 -13.63 9.12 22.76
CA VAL A 80 -13.41 7.68 22.80
C VAL A 80 -14.73 6.93 22.70
N VAL A 81 -14.67 5.68 22.27
CA VAL A 81 -15.80 4.77 22.20
C VAL A 81 -15.58 3.65 23.20
N HIS A 82 -16.50 3.50 24.14
CA HIS A 82 -16.58 2.30 24.97
C HIS A 82 -17.49 1.27 24.28
N GLY A 83 -17.02 0.03 24.09
CA GLY A 83 -17.72 -0.99 23.30
C GLY A 83 -19.17 -1.28 23.74
N ASP A 84 -19.47 -1.11 25.03
CA ASP A 84 -20.78 -1.38 25.63
C ASP A 84 -21.67 -0.14 25.83
N TYR A 85 -21.07 1.05 25.92
CA TYR A 85 -21.77 2.26 26.39
C TYR A 85 -21.73 3.42 25.39
N GLY A 86 -20.92 3.33 24.33
CA GLY A 86 -20.89 4.31 23.26
C GLY A 86 -19.84 5.40 23.44
N VAL A 87 -20.12 6.56 22.85
CA VAL A 87 -19.15 7.66 22.72
C VAL A 87 -19.08 8.46 24.02
N ALA A 88 -17.87 8.64 24.52
CA ALA A 88 -17.53 9.40 25.71
C ALA A 88 -16.34 10.34 25.44
N ARG A 89 -16.08 11.25 26.37
CA ARG A 89 -14.89 12.07 26.44
C ARG A 89 -13.92 11.48 27.48
N PHE A 90 -12.68 11.26 27.11
CA PHE A 90 -11.64 10.83 28.04
C PHE A 90 -11.21 11.99 28.92
N LEU A 91 -11.20 11.81 30.25
CA LEU A 91 -10.77 12.85 31.20
C LEU A 91 -9.38 12.61 31.79
N GLY A 92 -8.79 11.44 31.56
CA GLY A 92 -7.49 11.06 32.11
C GLY A 92 -7.54 9.81 32.98
N LEU A 93 -6.41 9.52 33.61
CA LEU A 93 -6.27 8.45 34.59
C LEU A 93 -6.66 8.96 35.99
N HIS A 94 -7.48 8.18 36.68
CA HIS A 94 -7.93 8.46 38.04
C HIS A 94 -7.47 7.33 38.99
N LYS A 95 -6.81 7.70 40.08
CA LYS A 95 -6.38 6.78 41.14
C LYS A 95 -7.48 6.66 42.19
N MET A 96 -7.90 5.43 42.48
CA MET A 96 -8.91 5.14 43.50
C MET A 96 -8.37 4.08 44.45
N ALA A 97 -8.53 4.34 45.75
CA ALA A 97 -8.30 3.34 46.78
C ALA A 97 -9.58 2.53 47.00
N LEU A 98 -9.63 1.30 46.48
CA LEU A 98 -10.66 0.33 46.84
C LEU A 98 -10.03 -0.79 47.66
N ASP A 99 -10.63 -1.11 48.81
CA ASP A 99 -10.21 -2.21 49.69
C ASP A 99 -8.72 -2.17 50.10
N GLY A 100 -8.19 -0.96 50.34
CA GLY A 100 -6.80 -0.76 50.75
C GLY A 100 -5.75 -0.89 49.63
N ALA A 101 -6.16 -1.22 48.41
CA ALA A 101 -5.29 -1.25 47.22
C ALA A 101 -5.55 -0.02 46.33
N GLN A 102 -4.48 0.68 45.96
CA GLN A 102 -4.54 1.73 44.95
C GLN A 102 -4.69 1.11 43.56
N ARG A 103 -5.76 1.46 42.86
CA ARG A 103 -6.03 1.02 41.49
C ARG A 103 -6.23 2.23 40.59
N GLU A 104 -5.79 2.10 39.35
CA GLU A 104 -5.95 3.13 38.33
C GLU A 104 -7.11 2.79 37.38
N TYR A 105 -7.86 3.83 37.02
CA TYR A 105 -9.03 3.74 36.16
C TYR A 105 -8.95 4.83 35.08
N LEU A 106 -9.43 4.52 33.88
CA LEU A 106 -9.73 5.52 32.86
C LEU A 106 -11.05 6.20 33.24
N ALA A 107 -11.02 7.52 33.40
CA ALA A 107 -12.21 8.33 33.66
C ALA A 107 -12.83 8.78 32.33
N LEU A 108 -14.06 8.34 32.06
CA LEU A 108 -14.81 8.67 30.86
C LEU A 108 -16.07 9.47 31.22
N GLN A 109 -16.27 10.61 30.55
CA GLN A 109 -17.47 11.43 30.66
C GLN A 109 -18.41 11.19 29.48
N PHE A 110 -19.63 10.78 29.80
CA PHE A 110 -20.73 10.63 28.87
C PHE A 110 -21.59 11.91 28.84
N SER A 111 -22.74 11.88 28.16
CA SER A 111 -23.61 13.06 28.05
C SER A 111 -24.01 13.62 29.42
N GLY A 112 -23.99 14.94 29.55
CA GLY A 112 -24.28 15.62 30.82
C GLY A 112 -23.18 15.42 31.87
N THR A 113 -23.55 14.83 33.01
CA THR A 113 -22.64 14.58 34.15
C THR A 113 -22.38 13.09 34.38
N ASP A 114 -22.76 12.24 33.43
CA ASP A 114 -22.63 10.79 33.50
C ASP A 114 -21.15 10.38 33.41
N MET A 115 -20.65 9.63 34.40
CA MET A 115 -19.24 9.22 34.51
C MET A 115 -19.10 7.70 34.55
N LEU A 116 -18.09 7.18 33.85
CA LEU A 116 -17.70 5.77 33.88
C LEU A 116 -16.21 5.66 34.20
N TYR A 117 -15.88 4.84 35.20
CA TYR A 117 -14.50 4.51 35.56
C TYR A 117 -14.17 3.11 35.07
N VAL A 118 -13.37 3.01 34.01
CA VAL A 118 -12.97 1.74 33.39
C VAL A 118 -11.64 1.29 33.99
N PRO A 119 -11.54 0.11 34.63
CA PRO A 119 -10.27 -0.39 35.11
C PRO A 119 -9.24 -0.51 33.97
N ILE A 120 -7.96 -0.22 34.21
CA ILE A 120 -6.90 -0.31 33.17
C ILE A 120 -6.86 -1.68 32.48
N HIS A 121 -7.12 -2.77 33.19
CA HIS A 121 -7.12 -4.12 32.61
C HIS A 121 -8.30 -4.38 31.62
N GLN A 122 -9.24 -3.45 31.52
CA GLN A 122 -10.35 -3.45 30.54
C GLN A 122 -10.20 -2.30 29.52
N ALA A 123 -9.01 -1.70 29.41
CA ALA A 123 -8.75 -0.60 28.50
C ALA A 123 -8.94 -1.00 27.02
N ASP A 124 -8.84 -2.29 26.69
CA ASP A 124 -9.13 -2.86 25.37
C ASP A 124 -10.58 -2.62 24.90
N ARG A 125 -11.50 -2.33 25.83
CA ARG A 125 -12.89 -1.97 25.53
C ARG A 125 -13.08 -0.52 25.13
N VAL A 126 -12.04 0.30 25.28
CA VAL A 126 -12.03 1.72 24.94
C VAL A 126 -11.18 1.90 23.71
N SER A 127 -11.69 2.59 22.70
CA SER A 127 -10.94 2.92 21.49
C SER A 127 -11.09 4.41 21.19
N ARG A 128 -10.08 5.03 20.58
CA ARG A 128 -10.20 6.41 20.11
C ARG A 128 -11.35 6.53 19.11
N TYR A 129 -12.18 7.55 19.26
CA TYR A 129 -13.21 7.85 18.27
C TYR A 129 -12.54 8.39 16.99
N VAL A 130 -12.88 7.79 15.86
CA VAL A 130 -12.47 8.24 14.54
C VAL A 130 -13.74 8.57 13.75
N GLY A 131 -13.98 9.86 13.54
CA GLY A 131 -15.12 10.37 12.79
C GLY A 131 -14.80 10.57 11.31
N ALA A 132 -15.84 10.64 10.48
CA ALA A 132 -15.69 10.96 9.05
C ALA A 132 -15.42 12.45 8.80
N ASP A 133 -15.82 13.33 9.72
CA ASP A 133 -15.70 14.79 9.64
C ASP A 133 -15.05 15.35 10.92
N ASP A 134 -14.54 16.59 10.84
CA ASP A 134 -14.00 17.34 11.99
C ASP A 134 -15.06 17.83 12.99
N GLN A 135 -16.31 17.36 12.87
CA GLN A 135 -17.38 17.72 13.80
C GLN A 135 -17.30 16.89 15.09
N PRO A 136 -17.47 17.53 16.26
CA PRO A 136 -17.46 16.80 17.53
C PRO A 136 -18.65 15.83 17.59
N PRO A 137 -18.42 14.56 17.99
CA PRO A 137 -19.50 13.58 18.06
C PRO A 137 -20.45 13.88 19.22
N THR A 138 -21.70 13.43 19.08
CA THR A 138 -22.66 13.45 20.18
C THR A 138 -22.29 12.41 21.23
N LEU A 139 -22.04 12.85 22.47
CA LEU A 139 -21.80 11.96 23.59
C LEU A 139 -23.05 11.11 23.87
N THR A 140 -22.83 9.83 24.15
CA THR A 140 -23.90 8.89 24.46
C THR A 140 -24.40 9.10 25.88
N ARG A 141 -25.69 8.84 26.15
CA ARG A 141 -26.24 8.87 27.51
C ARG A 141 -26.10 7.49 28.17
N LEU A 142 -25.58 7.43 29.40
CA LEU A 142 -25.45 6.15 30.11
C LEU A 142 -26.83 5.56 30.43
N GLY A 143 -26.96 4.24 30.29
CA GLY A 143 -28.22 3.52 30.51
C GLY A 143 -29.26 3.65 29.40
N SER A 144 -28.98 4.42 28.34
CA SER A 144 -29.84 4.47 27.15
C SER A 144 -29.65 3.22 26.27
N SER A 145 -30.73 2.73 25.66
CA SER A 145 -30.66 1.69 24.63
C SER A 145 -30.16 2.19 23.27
N GLU A 146 -29.99 3.52 23.12
CA GLU A 146 -29.59 4.16 21.87
C GLU A 146 -28.29 3.58 21.28
N TRP A 147 -27.29 3.33 22.13
CA TRP A 147 -26.03 2.73 21.68
C TRP A 147 -26.24 1.31 21.13
N GLN A 148 -27.02 0.50 21.84
CA GLN A 148 -27.31 -0.87 21.41
C GLN A 148 -28.08 -0.88 20.09
N THR A 149 -29.08 -0.01 19.94
CA THR A 149 -29.80 0.16 18.67
C THR A 149 -28.87 0.59 17.53
N ARG A 150 -27.99 1.57 17.75
CA ARG A 150 -27.01 2.01 16.73
C ARG A 150 -26.02 0.89 16.38
N LYS A 151 -25.54 0.15 17.37
CA LYS A 151 -24.63 -1.00 17.20
C LYS A 151 -25.29 -2.12 16.39
N GLU A 152 -26.54 -2.45 16.69
CA GLU A 152 -27.31 -3.44 15.93
C GLU A 152 -27.56 -3.00 14.49
N ALA A 153 -27.92 -1.72 14.28
CA ALA A 153 -28.11 -1.18 12.93
C ALA A 153 -26.82 -1.23 12.11
N ALA A 154 -25.68 -0.79 12.69
CA ALA A 154 -24.37 -0.87 12.05
C ALA A 154 -23.97 -2.32 11.75
N ARG A 155 -24.22 -3.25 12.67
CA ARG A 155 -23.98 -4.68 12.46
C ARG A 155 -24.80 -5.23 11.28
N ARG A 156 -26.10 -4.92 11.21
CA ARG A 156 -26.95 -5.37 10.11
C ARG A 156 -26.47 -4.83 8.76
N ALA A 157 -26.12 -3.55 8.69
CA ALA A 157 -25.57 -2.95 7.48
C ALA A 157 -24.25 -3.63 7.06
N ALA A 158 -23.35 -3.89 8.01
CA ALA A 158 -22.11 -4.60 7.72
C ALA A 158 -22.34 -6.05 7.24
N GLU A 159 -23.31 -6.77 7.84
CA GLU A 159 -23.70 -8.12 7.41
C GLU A 159 -24.32 -8.11 6.01
N GLU A 160 -25.10 -7.10 5.66
CA GLU A 160 -25.68 -6.90 4.33
C GLU A 160 -24.59 -6.66 3.28
N THR A 161 -23.67 -5.72 3.52
CA THR A 161 -22.53 -5.48 2.61
C THR A 161 -21.64 -6.72 2.48
N ALA A 162 -21.37 -7.44 3.57
CA ALA A 162 -20.60 -8.67 3.51
C ALA A 162 -21.29 -9.75 2.67
N ARG A 163 -22.61 -9.88 2.78
CA ARG A 163 -23.41 -10.79 1.95
C ARG A 163 -23.32 -10.42 0.48
N GLU A 164 -23.50 -9.14 0.14
CA GLU A 164 -23.39 -8.66 -1.24
C GLU A 164 -22.01 -8.95 -1.84
N MET A 165 -20.93 -8.70 -1.07
CA MET A 165 -19.57 -9.01 -1.51
C MET A 165 -19.38 -10.52 -1.73
N LEU A 166 -19.84 -11.36 -0.80
CA LEU A 166 -19.76 -12.82 -0.96
C LEU A 166 -20.53 -13.30 -2.19
N GLU A 167 -21.73 -12.79 -2.43
CA GLU A 167 -22.51 -13.11 -3.62
C GLU A 167 -21.80 -12.67 -4.91
N LEU A 168 -21.19 -11.49 -4.92
CA LEU A 168 -20.40 -11.00 -6.05
C LEU A 168 -19.20 -11.92 -6.32
N TYR A 169 -18.42 -12.28 -5.30
CA TYR A 169 -17.27 -13.18 -5.45
C TYR A 169 -17.68 -14.59 -5.88
N ALA A 170 -18.80 -15.11 -5.38
CA ALA A 170 -19.34 -16.40 -5.82
C ALA A 170 -19.72 -16.37 -7.31
N LYS A 171 -20.41 -15.31 -7.76
CA LYS A 171 -20.76 -15.12 -9.18
C LYS A 171 -19.50 -15.02 -10.05
N ARG A 172 -18.47 -14.31 -9.60
CA ARG A 172 -17.19 -14.17 -10.31
C ARG A 172 -16.42 -15.48 -10.41
N ALA A 173 -16.35 -16.25 -9.32
CA ALA A 173 -15.64 -17.53 -9.31
C ALA A 173 -16.27 -18.55 -10.27
N ALA A 174 -17.59 -18.48 -10.46
CA ALA A 174 -18.31 -19.32 -11.43
C ALA A 174 -18.24 -18.77 -12.88
N ALA A 175 -17.97 -17.48 -13.06
CA ALA A 175 -17.89 -16.86 -14.37
C ALA A 175 -16.58 -17.23 -15.10
N ARG A 176 -16.69 -17.48 -16.40
CA ARG A 176 -15.52 -17.64 -17.28
C ARG A 176 -15.13 -16.28 -17.86
N SER A 177 -13.85 -15.97 -17.80
CA SER A 177 -13.22 -14.81 -18.42
C SER A 177 -12.28 -15.24 -19.54
N HIS A 178 -11.90 -14.29 -20.39
CA HIS A 178 -10.73 -14.43 -21.22
C HIS A 178 -9.48 -14.48 -20.33
N ALA A 179 -8.73 -15.59 -20.43
CA ALA A 179 -7.38 -15.68 -19.88
C ALA A 179 -6.42 -15.05 -20.89
N PHE A 180 -5.74 -13.98 -20.48
CA PHE A 180 -4.76 -13.32 -21.33
C PHE A 180 -3.53 -14.21 -21.52
N SER A 181 -2.84 -14.05 -22.66
CA SER A 181 -1.62 -14.75 -23.02
C SER A 181 -0.43 -14.24 -22.20
N PRO A 182 0.65 -15.03 -22.06
CA PRO A 182 1.92 -14.55 -21.50
C PRO A 182 2.47 -13.32 -22.23
N ASP A 183 3.30 -12.55 -21.54
CA ASP A 183 3.90 -11.34 -22.09
C ASP A 183 4.73 -11.60 -23.35
N THR A 184 4.69 -10.65 -24.28
CA THR A 184 5.46 -10.68 -25.53
C THR A 184 6.72 -9.81 -25.41
N ALA A 185 7.61 -9.88 -26.40
CA ALA A 185 8.78 -8.99 -26.44
C ALA A 185 8.41 -7.50 -26.43
N TRP A 186 7.26 -7.14 -27.03
CA TRP A 186 6.76 -5.76 -27.03
C TRP A 186 6.34 -5.28 -25.63
N GLN A 187 5.88 -6.19 -24.77
CA GLN A 187 5.62 -5.84 -23.37
C GLN A 187 6.91 -5.43 -22.67
N ALA A 188 8.00 -6.18 -22.89
CA ALA A 188 9.31 -5.86 -22.30
C ALA A 188 9.87 -4.54 -22.83
N GLU A 189 9.67 -4.25 -24.12
CA GLU A 189 10.06 -2.96 -24.72
C GLU A 189 9.28 -1.79 -24.12
N LEU A 190 7.96 -1.92 -23.97
CA LEU A 190 7.15 -0.90 -23.30
C LEU A 190 7.61 -0.69 -21.85
N GLU A 191 7.83 -1.77 -21.11
CA GLU A 191 8.28 -1.70 -19.72
C GLU A 191 9.65 -1.04 -19.59
N ALA A 192 10.56 -1.33 -20.51
CA ALA A 192 11.88 -0.70 -20.56
C ALA A 192 11.83 0.79 -20.96
N SER A 193 10.74 1.26 -21.57
CA SER A 193 10.58 2.66 -21.96
C SER A 193 10.26 3.59 -20.79
N PHE A 194 9.85 3.05 -19.63
CA PHE A 194 9.60 3.87 -18.45
C PHE A 194 10.93 4.32 -17.82
N PRO A 195 11.11 5.64 -17.55
CA PRO A 195 12.39 6.19 -17.12
C PRO A 195 12.70 5.99 -15.62
N TYR A 196 11.88 5.23 -14.91
CA TYR A 196 11.98 5.02 -13.47
C TYR A 196 12.24 3.54 -13.17
N ILE A 197 13.01 3.29 -12.10
CA ILE A 197 13.23 1.93 -11.60
C ILE A 197 12.09 1.58 -10.65
N GLU A 198 11.48 0.43 -10.87
CA GLU A 198 10.38 -0.06 -10.07
C GLU A 198 10.85 -0.47 -8.67
N THR A 199 10.01 -0.21 -7.68
CA THR A 199 10.21 -0.71 -6.32
C THR A 199 9.84 -2.20 -6.22
N GLU A 200 10.30 -2.88 -5.17
CA GLU A 200 9.93 -4.28 -4.93
C GLU A 200 8.41 -4.47 -4.81
N ASP A 201 7.71 -3.53 -4.16
CA ASP A 201 6.25 -3.54 -4.07
C ASP A 201 5.58 -3.36 -5.44
N GLN A 202 6.13 -2.51 -6.30
CA GLN A 202 5.64 -2.33 -7.67
C GLN A 202 5.85 -3.60 -8.51
N LEU A 203 7.05 -4.20 -8.44
CA LEU A 203 7.35 -5.46 -9.13
C LEU A 203 6.40 -6.59 -8.69
N ARG A 204 6.15 -6.71 -7.38
CA ARG A 204 5.18 -7.66 -6.85
C ARG A 204 3.76 -7.37 -7.35
N ALA A 205 3.31 -6.11 -7.26
CA ALA A 205 1.99 -5.72 -7.75
C ALA A 205 1.81 -6.01 -9.25
N LEU A 206 2.82 -5.75 -10.06
CA LEU A 206 2.83 -6.06 -11.50
C LEU A 206 2.71 -7.55 -11.77
N ALA A 207 3.52 -8.37 -11.10
CA ALA A 207 3.48 -9.82 -11.24
C ALA A 207 2.10 -10.38 -10.85
N GLU A 208 1.53 -9.89 -9.76
CA GLU A 208 0.19 -10.29 -9.29
C GLU A 208 -0.93 -9.88 -10.25
N VAL A 209 -0.89 -8.65 -10.78
CA VAL A 209 -1.85 -8.17 -11.79
C VAL A 209 -1.79 -9.04 -13.04
N LYS A 210 -0.59 -9.29 -13.57
CA LYS A 210 -0.42 -10.13 -14.77
C LYS A 210 -0.89 -11.56 -14.54
N ALA A 211 -0.55 -12.15 -13.38
CA ALA A 211 -1.00 -13.48 -13.02
C ALA A 211 -2.53 -13.56 -12.90
N ASP A 212 -3.18 -12.52 -12.38
CA ASP A 212 -4.64 -12.47 -12.32
C ASP A 212 -5.28 -12.31 -13.71
N MET A 213 -4.65 -11.55 -14.62
CA MET A 213 -5.09 -11.43 -16.02
C MET A 213 -4.97 -12.75 -16.79
N GLU A 214 -3.95 -13.57 -16.50
CA GLU A 214 -3.75 -14.86 -17.18
C GLU A 214 -4.69 -15.98 -16.68
N ARG A 215 -5.53 -15.71 -15.67
CA ARG A 215 -6.49 -16.69 -15.14
C ARG A 215 -7.79 -16.73 -15.96
N PRO A 216 -8.47 -17.90 -16.03
CA PRO A 216 -9.77 -18.03 -16.70
C PRO A 216 -10.93 -17.45 -15.89
N THR A 217 -10.68 -16.83 -14.74
CA THR A 217 -11.66 -16.15 -13.88
C THR A 217 -11.48 -14.65 -13.95
N PRO A 218 -12.56 -13.83 -13.93
CA PRO A 218 -12.44 -12.38 -13.98
C PRO A 218 -11.54 -11.82 -12.86
N MET A 219 -10.55 -10.99 -13.21
CA MET A 219 -9.70 -10.26 -12.26
C MET A 219 -10.48 -9.14 -11.56
N ASP A 220 -10.22 -8.93 -10.26
CA ASP A 220 -10.63 -7.75 -9.49
C ASP A 220 -9.67 -7.54 -8.35
N ARG A 221 -8.98 -6.43 -8.48
CA ARG A 221 -7.79 -6.13 -7.70
C ARG A 221 -7.80 -4.64 -7.43
N LEU A 222 -7.72 -4.30 -6.16
CA LEU A 222 -7.51 -2.94 -5.71
C LEU A 222 -6.02 -2.73 -5.48
N LEU A 223 -5.42 -1.80 -6.24
CA LEU A 223 -4.06 -1.36 -6.03
C LEU A 223 -4.04 -0.11 -5.15
N CYS A 224 -3.68 -0.28 -3.88
CA CYS A 224 -3.52 0.82 -2.93
C CYS A 224 -2.08 1.32 -2.92
N GLY A 225 -1.90 2.63 -2.86
CA GLY A 225 -0.60 3.28 -2.72
C GLY A 225 -0.74 4.80 -2.72
N ASP A 226 0.24 5.50 -2.18
CA ASP A 226 0.20 6.96 -2.07
C ASP A 226 0.30 7.66 -3.44
N VAL A 227 0.04 8.97 -3.45
CA VAL A 227 0.18 9.79 -4.65
C VAL A 227 1.64 9.74 -5.12
N GLY A 228 1.85 9.48 -6.42
CA GLY A 228 3.18 9.39 -7.02
C GLY A 228 3.84 8.02 -6.98
N PHE A 229 3.22 6.99 -6.38
CA PHE A 229 3.81 5.64 -6.26
C PHE A 229 3.66 4.77 -7.54
N GLY A 230 3.45 5.37 -8.71
CA GLY A 230 3.41 4.63 -9.99
C GLY A 230 2.18 3.75 -10.22
N LYS A 231 1.04 3.98 -9.54
CA LYS A 231 -0.21 3.21 -9.77
C LYS A 231 -0.66 3.26 -11.24
N THR A 232 -0.50 4.42 -11.88
CA THR A 232 -0.86 4.61 -13.30
C THR A 232 0.00 3.75 -14.21
N GLU A 233 1.28 3.56 -13.89
CA GLU A 233 2.18 2.72 -14.67
C GLU A 233 1.77 1.25 -14.62
N VAL A 234 1.36 0.75 -13.45
CA VAL A 234 0.80 -0.60 -13.31
C VAL A 234 -0.45 -0.76 -14.18
N ALA A 235 -1.35 0.23 -14.18
CA ALA A 235 -2.54 0.22 -15.01
C ALA A 235 -2.21 0.25 -16.51
N LEU A 236 -1.24 1.05 -16.94
CA LEU A 236 -0.79 1.14 -18.33
C LEU A 236 -0.16 -0.17 -18.82
N ARG A 237 0.66 -0.82 -18.00
CA ARG A 237 1.26 -2.13 -18.34
C ARG A 237 0.19 -3.21 -18.49
N ALA A 238 -0.81 -3.24 -17.61
CA ALA A 238 -1.96 -4.14 -17.72
C ALA A 238 -2.80 -3.83 -18.97
N ALA A 239 -3.04 -2.55 -19.27
CA ALA A 239 -3.76 -2.13 -20.47
C ALA A 239 -3.05 -2.60 -21.74
N PHE A 240 -1.73 -2.43 -21.82
CA PHE A 240 -0.96 -2.85 -22.98
C PHE A 240 -1.00 -4.36 -23.19
N LYS A 241 -0.87 -5.16 -22.13
CA LYS A 241 -1.04 -6.62 -22.18
C LYS A 241 -2.41 -7.00 -22.77
N ALA A 242 -3.47 -6.29 -22.38
CA ALA A 242 -4.81 -6.55 -22.90
C ALA A 242 -4.94 -6.20 -24.40
N VAL A 243 -4.37 -5.07 -24.82
CA VAL A 243 -4.32 -4.67 -26.25
C VAL A 243 -3.53 -5.68 -27.08
N MET A 244 -2.49 -6.29 -26.51
CA MET A 244 -1.67 -7.27 -27.21
C MET A 244 -2.39 -8.58 -27.53
N ASP A 245 -3.41 -8.93 -26.75
CA ASP A 245 -4.36 -10.01 -27.07
C ASP A 245 -5.57 -9.54 -27.91
N GLY A 246 -5.49 -8.35 -28.50
CA GLY A 246 -6.54 -7.79 -29.34
C GLY A 246 -7.80 -7.42 -28.57
N LYS A 247 -7.70 -7.14 -27.27
CA LYS A 247 -8.82 -6.66 -26.45
C LYS A 247 -8.81 -5.15 -26.35
N GLN A 248 -10.00 -4.56 -26.20
CA GLN A 248 -10.15 -3.14 -25.91
C GLN A 248 -10.00 -2.88 -24.41
N VAL A 249 -9.49 -1.69 -24.07
CA VAL A 249 -9.33 -1.24 -22.69
C VAL A 249 -10.13 0.03 -22.47
N ALA A 250 -10.84 0.09 -21.34
CA ALA A 250 -11.51 1.29 -20.87
C ALA A 250 -10.88 1.73 -19.55
N LEU A 251 -10.53 3.02 -19.46
CA LEU A 251 -10.06 3.66 -18.23
C LEU A 251 -11.11 4.67 -17.78
N LEU A 252 -11.70 4.44 -16.61
CA LEU A 252 -12.68 5.36 -16.02
C LEU A 252 -12.00 6.22 -14.97
N VAL A 253 -12.17 7.54 -15.09
CA VAL A 253 -11.64 8.54 -14.15
C VAL A 253 -12.79 9.41 -13.63
N PRO A 254 -12.70 9.90 -12.37
CA PRO A 254 -13.82 10.61 -11.74
C PRO A 254 -14.02 12.04 -12.26
N THR A 255 -13.01 12.62 -12.91
CA THR A 255 -13.05 14.00 -13.41
C THR A 255 -12.42 14.11 -14.78
N THR A 256 -12.90 15.08 -15.57
CA THR A 256 -12.36 15.39 -16.90
C THR A 256 -10.92 15.89 -16.88
N VAL A 257 -10.44 16.45 -15.77
CA VAL A 257 -9.05 16.91 -15.62
C VAL A 257 -8.06 15.74 -15.58
N LEU A 258 -8.52 14.56 -15.13
CA LEU A 258 -7.71 13.34 -15.10
C LEU A 258 -7.82 12.50 -16.39
N ALA A 259 -8.73 12.87 -17.31
CA ALA A 259 -8.96 12.18 -18.58
C ALA A 259 -8.07 12.75 -19.68
#